data_AF-A0A6J7VQN9-F1
#
_entry.id   AF-A0A6J7VQN9-F1
#
_cell.length_a   1.000
_cell.length_b   1.000
_cell.length_c   1.000
_cell.angle_alpha   90.00
_cell.angle_beta   90.00
_cell.angle_gamma   90.00
#
_symmetry.space_group_name_H-M   'P 1'
#
loop_
_entity.id
_entity.type
_entity.pdbx_description
1 polymer ?
#
loop_
_entity_poly.entity_id
_entity_poly.type
_entity_poly.pdbx_seq_one_letter_code
_entity_poly.pdbx_strand_id
1 'polypeptide(L)'
;MFNRAQNLRRISAIGLIALLCATQACSDPERGGANFCTQLNQQLPGLTGPLVISSDIKDLVKRYEKLDRITPLAIQDDWHTVTELMSQAAEVDPQDPLSRQELADNAYKAERPARNVATWVEATCGFEMPDVIGVEGRITTPTTAAP
;
A
#
# COMPACT_ATOMS: atom_id res chain seq x y z
N MET A 1 23.60 23.69 71.42
CA MET A 1 22.46 23.32 72.28
C MET A 1 21.46 22.55 71.43
N PHE A 2 21.18 21.31 71.83
CA PHE A 2 20.25 20.39 71.20
C PHE A 2 18.80 20.88 71.35
N ASN A 3 17.98 20.73 70.32
CA ASN A 3 16.59 20.35 70.54
C ASN A 3 16.07 19.47 69.39
N ARG A 4 15.58 18.29 69.76
CA ARG A 4 15.17 17.16 68.92
C ARG A 4 13.74 16.80 69.33
N ALA A 5 12.78 16.85 68.42
CA ALA A 5 11.57 16.01 68.39
C ALA A 5 10.74 16.42 67.16
N GLN A 6 10.80 15.65 66.07
CA GLN A 6 9.86 14.56 65.76
C GLN A 6 8.48 15.08 65.33
N ASN A 7 8.23 15.03 64.02
CA ASN A 7 6.95 14.56 63.50
C ASN A 7 7.18 13.88 62.15
N LEU A 8 7.14 12.54 62.20
CA LEU A 8 6.97 11.68 61.03
C LEU A 8 5.64 12.04 60.36
N ARG A 9 5.63 12.24 59.04
CA ARG A 9 4.67 11.54 58.16
C ARG A 9 4.88 11.84 56.67
N ARG A 10 4.87 10.73 55.92
CA ARG A 10 4.45 10.53 54.52
C ARG A 10 5.54 10.54 53.43
N ILE A 11 5.99 9.31 53.19
CA ILE A 11 6.44 8.72 51.94
C ILE A 11 5.51 9.10 50.78
N SER A 12 6.07 9.53 49.65
CA SER A 12 5.55 9.31 48.28
C SER A 12 6.65 9.78 47.31
N ALA A 13 7.44 8.87 46.75
CA ALA A 13 7.19 8.14 45.51
C ALA A 13 7.86 8.83 44.29
N ILE A 14 8.90 8.15 43.86
CA ILE A 14 9.73 8.29 42.65
C ILE A 14 8.88 8.57 41.39
N GLY A 15 9.36 9.47 40.54
CA GLY A 15 8.88 9.66 39.17
C GLY A 15 9.99 10.20 38.27
N LEU A 16 10.90 9.32 37.85
CA LEU A 16 11.94 9.59 36.87
C LEU A 16 11.28 9.80 35.50
N ILE A 17 11.28 11.04 34.99
CA ILE A 17 10.73 11.37 33.67
C ILE A 17 11.69 10.84 32.61
N ALA A 18 11.31 9.75 31.95
CA ALA A 18 12.02 9.22 30.79
C ALA A 18 11.84 10.16 29.60
N LEU A 19 12.94 10.79 29.19
CA LEU A 19 13.05 11.67 28.04
C LEU A 19 12.99 10.80 26.76
N LEU A 20 11.83 10.72 26.12
CA LEU A 20 11.66 10.07 24.82
C LEU A 20 12.23 10.98 23.72
N CYS A 21 13.48 10.72 23.31
CA CYS A 21 14.07 11.30 22.11
C CYS A 21 13.30 10.80 20.88
N ALA A 22 12.44 11.65 20.32
CA ALA A 22 11.91 11.47 18.98
C ALA A 22 13.06 11.72 17.98
N THR A 23 13.62 10.65 17.41
CA THR A 23 14.54 10.74 16.27
C THR A 23 13.75 11.16 15.05
N GLN A 24 13.72 12.47 14.78
CA GLN A 24 13.30 12.97 13.47
C GLN A 24 14.40 12.68 12.47
N ALA A 25 14.25 11.59 11.73
CA ALA A 25 15.06 11.34 10.54
C ALA A 25 14.74 12.43 9.51
N CYS A 26 15.76 13.20 9.12
CA CYS A 26 15.71 13.99 7.90
C CYS A 26 15.56 13.03 6.72
N SER A 27 14.49 13.16 5.93
CA SER A 27 14.30 12.34 4.74
C SER A 27 14.02 13.22 3.52
N ASP A 28 14.81 12.99 2.46
CA ASP A 28 14.29 12.92 1.07
C ASP A 28 12.83 12.44 1.10
N PRO A 29 11.90 12.88 0.21
CA PRO A 29 10.50 12.45 0.27
C PRO A 29 10.44 10.93 0.46
N GLU A 30 10.20 10.52 1.70
CA GLU A 30 10.70 9.24 2.17
C GLU A 30 9.96 8.19 1.36
N ARG A 31 10.69 7.26 0.72
CA ARG A 31 10.11 6.00 0.25
C ARG A 31 9.74 5.13 1.45
N GLY A 32 8.98 5.74 2.37
CA GLY A 32 8.51 5.18 3.61
C GLY A 32 7.05 4.83 3.45
N GLY A 33 6.65 3.71 4.07
CA GLY A 33 5.30 3.20 3.97
C GLY A 33 4.23 4.24 4.28
N ALA A 34 4.46 5.14 5.25
CA ALA A 34 3.49 6.18 5.63
C ALA A 34 3.14 7.16 4.49
N ASN A 35 4.14 7.65 3.74
CA ASN A 35 3.92 8.56 2.61
C ASN A 35 3.19 7.83 1.47
N PHE A 36 3.65 6.63 1.13
CA PHE A 36 3.00 5.79 0.13
C PHE A 36 1.54 5.47 0.50
N CYS A 37 1.27 4.99 1.71
CA CYS A 37 -0.09 4.68 2.18
C CYS A 37 -1.00 5.91 2.13
N THR A 38 -0.50 7.09 2.51
CA THR A 38 -1.26 8.34 2.45
C THR A 38 -1.63 8.69 1.01
N GLN A 39 -0.66 8.65 0.09
CA GLN A 39 -0.92 8.98 -1.30
C GLN A 39 -1.78 7.93 -2.00
N LEU A 40 -1.55 6.64 -1.72
CA LEU A 40 -2.36 5.54 -2.23
C LEU A 40 -3.82 5.72 -1.82
N ASN A 41 -4.11 5.98 -0.53
CA ASN A 41 -5.47 6.17 -0.04
C ASN A 41 -6.19 7.34 -0.75
N GLN A 42 -5.47 8.42 -1.07
CA GLN A 42 -6.02 9.54 -1.84
C GLN A 42 -6.33 9.17 -3.30
N GLN A 43 -5.56 8.24 -3.88
CA GLN A 43 -5.72 7.82 -5.27
C GLN A 43 -6.71 6.65 -5.43
N LEU A 44 -6.98 5.86 -4.38
CA LEU A 44 -7.84 4.66 -4.44
C LEU A 44 -9.15 4.84 -5.22
N PRO A 45 -9.94 5.93 -5.04
CA PRO A 45 -11.18 6.12 -5.80
C PRO A 45 -10.98 6.25 -7.31
N GLY A 46 -9.76 6.60 -7.75
CA GLY A 46 -9.38 6.70 -9.15
C GLY A 46 -8.47 5.57 -9.64
N LEU A 47 -8.16 4.59 -8.79
CA LEU A 47 -7.53 3.32 -9.19
C LEU A 47 -8.58 2.27 -9.57
N THR A 48 -9.86 2.53 -9.26
CA THR A 48 -11.01 1.74 -9.68
C THR A 48 -11.84 2.51 -10.68
N GLY A 49 -12.46 1.80 -11.63
CA GLY A 49 -13.46 2.39 -12.50
C GLY A 49 -13.60 1.69 -13.83
N PRO A 50 -14.74 1.89 -14.51
CA PRO A 50 -14.91 1.40 -15.87
C PRO A 50 -13.98 2.21 -16.79
N LEU A 51 -13.09 1.50 -17.49
CA LEU A 51 -12.17 2.08 -18.48
C LEU A 51 -12.95 2.38 -19.77
N VAL A 52 -13.85 3.37 -19.74
CA VAL A 52 -14.81 3.62 -20.85
C VAL A 52 -14.25 4.56 -21.92
N ILE A 53 -13.23 5.37 -21.59
CA ILE A 53 -12.65 6.39 -22.47
C ILE A 53 -11.12 6.34 -22.38
N SER A 54 -10.43 6.55 -23.51
CA SER A 54 -8.96 6.47 -23.58
C SER A 54 -8.23 7.52 -22.71
N SER A 55 -8.86 8.67 -22.44
CA SER A 55 -8.36 9.65 -21.45
C SER A 55 -8.29 9.06 -20.05
N ASP A 56 -9.28 8.26 -19.68
CA ASP A 56 -9.44 7.71 -18.34
C ASP A 56 -8.36 6.66 -18.08
N ILE A 57 -7.99 5.90 -19.12
CA ILE A 57 -6.89 4.93 -19.08
C ILE A 57 -5.54 5.64 -18.92
N LYS A 58 -5.29 6.71 -19.68
CA LYS A 58 -4.03 7.49 -19.54
C LYS A 58 -3.89 8.14 -18.17
N ASP A 59 -4.99 8.65 -17.62
CA ASP A 59 -4.98 9.23 -16.28
C ASP A 59 -4.83 8.15 -15.19
N LEU A 60 -5.36 6.94 -15.41
CA LEU A 60 -5.08 5.79 -14.55
C LEU A 60 -3.59 5.43 -14.55
N VAL A 61 -2.96 5.32 -15.72
CA VAL A 61 -1.52 5.02 -15.84
C VAL A 61 -0.69 6.06 -15.08
N LYS A 62 -0.96 7.36 -15.25
CA LYS A 62 -0.26 8.43 -14.52
C LYS A 62 -0.37 8.30 -13.01
N ARG A 63 -1.49 7.77 -12.49
CA ARG A 63 -1.65 7.54 -11.03
C ARG A 63 -0.73 6.42 -10.57
N TYR A 64 -0.67 5.30 -11.30
CA TYR A 64 0.26 4.20 -11.02
C TYR A 64 1.72 4.66 -11.08
N GLU A 65 2.12 5.39 -12.13
CA GLU A 65 3.47 5.96 -12.26
C GLU A 65 3.83 6.94 -11.14
N LYS A 66 2.85 7.75 -10.69
CA LYS A 66 3.08 8.69 -9.59
C LYS A 66 3.37 7.94 -8.29
N LEU A 67 2.63 6.86 -8.03
CA LEU A 67 2.83 6.02 -6.86
C LEU A 67 4.15 5.23 -6.97
N ASP A 68 4.51 4.75 -8.17
CA ASP A 68 5.76 3.99 -8.41
C ASP A 68 7.01 4.75 -7.93
N ARG A 69 7.04 6.07 -8.13
CA ARG A 69 8.17 6.93 -7.70
C ARG A 69 8.38 6.98 -6.19
N ILE A 70 7.34 6.72 -5.40
CA ILE A 70 7.36 6.78 -3.94
C ILE A 70 7.16 5.41 -3.28
N THR A 71 7.01 4.35 -4.09
CA THR A 71 6.77 3.00 -3.58
C THR A 71 7.92 2.56 -2.67
N PRO A 72 7.62 2.02 -1.48
CA PRO A 72 8.63 1.50 -0.56
C PRO A 72 9.38 0.31 -1.17
N LEU A 73 10.66 0.16 -0.83
CA LEU A 73 11.52 -0.92 -1.35
C LEU A 73 10.91 -2.32 -1.17
N ALA A 74 10.12 -2.54 -0.13
CA ALA A 74 9.50 -3.83 0.17
C ALA A 74 8.55 -4.35 -0.94
N ILE A 75 7.97 -3.44 -1.73
CA ILE A 75 7.02 -3.78 -2.81
C ILE A 75 7.33 -3.05 -4.11
N GLN A 76 8.53 -2.47 -4.24
CA GLN A 76 8.86 -1.62 -5.40
C GLN A 76 8.79 -2.41 -6.71
N ASP A 77 9.44 -3.57 -6.78
CA ASP A 77 9.45 -4.39 -8.00
C ASP A 77 8.06 -4.92 -8.36
N ASP A 78 7.28 -5.29 -7.33
CA ASP A 78 5.91 -5.76 -7.52
C ASP A 78 4.99 -4.64 -8.05
N TRP A 79 5.09 -3.44 -7.47
CA TRP A 79 4.34 -2.27 -7.92
C TRP A 79 4.76 -1.83 -9.33
N HIS A 80 6.06 -1.91 -9.64
CA HIS A 80 6.57 -1.57 -10.95
C HIS A 80 6.01 -2.50 -12.02
N THR A 81 5.97 -3.82 -11.75
CA THR A 81 5.38 -4.81 -12.65
C THR A 81 3.89 -4.52 -12.93
N VAL A 82 3.15 -4.13 -11.89
CA VAL A 82 1.75 -3.71 -12.02
C VAL A 82 1.62 -2.43 -12.86
N THR A 83 2.52 -1.46 -12.66
CA THR A 83 2.53 -0.19 -13.41
C THR A 83 2.84 -0.43 -14.90
N GLU A 84 3.78 -1.30 -15.22
CA GLU A 84 4.09 -1.70 -16.60
C GLU A 84 2.89 -2.35 -17.29
N LEU A 85 2.17 -3.24 -16.60
CA LEU A 85 0.94 -3.83 -17.14
C LEU A 85 -0.10 -2.74 -17.49
N MET A 86 -0.29 -1.77 -16.60
CA MET A 86 -1.24 -0.67 -16.83
C MET A 86 -0.82 0.16 -18.05
N SER A 87 0.47 0.42 -18.22
CA SER A 87 1.00 1.10 -19.41
C SER A 87 0.72 0.31 -20.68
N GLN A 88 0.98 -1.01 -20.68
CA GLN A 88 0.74 -1.88 -21.83
C GLN A 88 -0.76 -1.97 -22.17
N ALA A 89 -1.62 -2.05 -21.15
CA ALA A 89 -3.07 -2.03 -21.34
C ALA A 89 -3.56 -0.74 -22.01
N ALA A 90 -2.86 0.39 -21.80
CA ALA A 90 -3.18 1.66 -22.44
C ALA A 90 -2.75 1.75 -23.91
N GLU A 91 -1.79 0.91 -24.32
CA GLU A 91 -1.19 0.90 -25.65
C GLU A 91 -1.63 -0.26 -26.53
N VAL A 92 -2.37 -1.23 -25.97
CA VAL A 92 -2.84 -2.42 -26.69
C VAL A 92 -3.65 -2.07 -27.93
N ASP A 93 -3.39 -2.77 -29.03
CA ASP A 93 -4.25 -2.74 -30.22
C ASP A 93 -5.32 -3.84 -30.09
N PRO A 94 -6.60 -3.49 -29.90
CA PRO A 94 -7.66 -4.49 -29.76
C PRO A 94 -7.96 -5.26 -31.05
N GLN A 95 -7.50 -4.78 -32.21
CA GLN A 95 -7.68 -5.44 -33.51
C GLN A 95 -6.54 -6.41 -33.84
N ASP A 96 -5.41 -6.34 -33.13
CA ASP A 96 -4.29 -7.25 -33.31
C ASP A 96 -4.36 -8.44 -32.31
N PRO A 97 -4.52 -9.68 -32.79
CA PRO A 97 -4.49 -10.86 -31.93
C PRO A 97 -3.18 -11.03 -31.14
N LEU A 98 -2.03 -10.63 -31.70
CA LEU A 98 -0.74 -10.75 -31.01
C LEU A 98 -0.65 -9.74 -29.86
N SER A 99 -0.96 -8.47 -30.12
CA SER A 99 -1.02 -7.43 -29.07
C SER A 99 -1.92 -7.84 -27.90
N ARG A 100 -3.09 -8.44 -28.17
CA ARG A 100 -3.98 -8.94 -27.11
C ARG A 100 -3.40 -10.11 -26.33
N GLN A 101 -2.71 -11.04 -26.99
CA GLN A 101 -2.06 -12.18 -26.32
C GLN A 101 -0.90 -11.71 -25.44
N GLU A 102 -0.09 -10.77 -25.92
CA GLU A 102 1.00 -10.19 -25.14
C GLU A 102 0.47 -9.50 -23.87
N LEU A 103 -0.62 -8.73 -23.99
CA LEU A 103 -1.27 -8.12 -22.83
C LEU A 103 -1.77 -9.19 -21.85
N ALA A 104 -2.38 -10.27 -22.34
CA ALA A 104 -2.85 -11.36 -21.49
C ALA A 104 -1.71 -12.07 -20.76
N ASP A 105 -0.60 -12.35 -21.45
CA ASP A 105 0.59 -12.98 -20.85
C ASP A 105 1.21 -12.08 -19.77
N ASN A 106 1.23 -10.77 -20.00
CA ASN A 106 1.76 -9.82 -19.02
C ASN A 106 0.79 -9.61 -17.84
N ALA A 107 -0.52 -9.69 -18.07
CA ALA A 107 -1.51 -9.72 -16.99
C ALA A 107 -1.28 -10.93 -16.07
N TYR A 108 -1.05 -12.12 -16.65
CA TYR A 108 -0.73 -13.33 -15.89
C TYR A 108 0.56 -13.18 -15.06
N LYS A 109 1.61 -12.58 -15.63
CA LYS A 109 2.85 -12.30 -14.89
C LYS A 109 2.64 -11.34 -13.72
N ALA A 110 1.71 -10.40 -13.83
CA ALA A 110 1.42 -9.40 -12.81
C ALA A 110 0.54 -9.89 -11.66
N GLU A 111 -0.09 -11.08 -11.76
CA GLU A 111 -1.00 -11.59 -10.73
C GLU A 111 -0.34 -11.71 -9.35
N ARG A 112 0.83 -12.37 -9.27
CA ARG A 112 1.57 -12.49 -7.99
C ARG A 112 2.02 -11.12 -7.46
N PRO A 113 2.68 -10.26 -8.26
CA PRO A 113 2.98 -8.88 -7.86
C PRO A 113 1.78 -8.12 -7.30
N ALA A 114 0.62 -8.19 -7.97
CA ALA A 114 -0.60 -7.54 -7.52
C ALA A 114 -1.08 -8.09 -6.16
N ARG A 115 -1.04 -9.41 -5.96
CA ARG A 115 -1.39 -10.04 -4.67
C ARG A 115 -0.41 -9.66 -3.56
N ASN A 116 0.89 -9.56 -3.86
CA ASN A 116 1.90 -9.15 -2.89
C ASN A 116 1.68 -7.69 -2.46
N VAL A 117 1.44 -6.79 -3.42
CA VAL A 117 1.09 -5.39 -3.16
C VAL A 117 -0.16 -5.30 -2.29
N ALA A 118 -1.24 -6.00 -2.65
CA ALA A 118 -2.48 -5.99 -1.88
C ALA A 118 -2.27 -6.47 -0.44
N THR A 119 -1.55 -7.58 -0.26
CA THR A 119 -1.22 -8.13 1.06
C THR A 119 -0.39 -7.15 1.89
N TRP A 120 0.60 -6.51 1.28
CA TRP A 120 1.45 -5.54 1.97
C TRP A 120 0.66 -4.27 2.35
N VAL A 121 -0.21 -3.79 1.45
CA VAL A 121 -1.06 -2.61 1.69
C VAL A 121 -2.05 -2.90 2.82
N GLU A 122 -2.67 -4.08 2.84
CA GLU A 122 -3.55 -4.47 3.93
C GLU A 122 -2.79 -4.53 5.28
N ALA A 123 -1.63 -5.18 5.30
CA ALA A 123 -0.82 -5.34 6.50
C ALA A 123 -0.19 -4.03 7.01
N THR A 124 0.15 -3.11 6.11
CA THR A 124 0.94 -1.91 6.44
C THR A 124 0.10 -0.62 6.45
N CYS A 125 -0.81 -0.48 5.50
CA CYS A 125 -1.67 0.70 5.36
C CYS A 125 -3.05 0.54 6.03
N GLY A 126 -3.49 -0.69 6.30
CA GLY A 126 -4.72 -0.98 7.04
C GLY A 126 -6.01 -0.85 6.21
N PHE A 127 -5.92 -0.89 4.88
CA PHE A 127 -7.08 -0.92 3.98
C PHE A 127 -6.89 -1.93 2.84
N GLU A 128 -8.00 -2.40 2.27
CA GLU A 128 -7.97 -3.35 1.16
C GLU A 128 -7.71 -2.64 -0.17
N MET A 129 -6.88 -3.27 -1.02
CA MET A 129 -6.73 -2.86 -2.41
C MET A 129 -7.94 -3.33 -3.22
N PRO A 130 -8.40 -2.53 -4.19
CA PRO A 130 -9.45 -2.95 -5.10
C PRO A 130 -8.98 -4.09 -6.01
N ASP A 131 -9.92 -4.92 -6.43
CA ASP A 131 -9.65 -6.05 -7.32
C ASP A 131 -9.54 -5.55 -8.77
N VAL A 132 -8.31 -5.35 -9.25
CA VAL A 132 -8.05 -4.63 -10.52
C VAL A 132 -7.25 -5.42 -11.57
N ILE A 133 -6.63 -6.56 -11.23
CA ILE A 133 -5.79 -7.33 -12.18
C ILE A 133 -6.16 -8.80 -12.11
N GLY A 134 -7.27 -9.23 -12.72
CA GLY A 134 -7.59 -10.66 -12.91
C GLY A 134 -7.34 -11.54 -11.69
N VAL A 135 -7.38 -10.94 -10.49
CA VAL A 135 -7.00 -11.59 -9.26
C VAL A 135 -8.31 -12.22 -8.90
N GLU A 136 -8.60 -13.41 -9.45
CA GLU A 136 -9.76 -14.16 -9.02
C GLU A 136 -9.81 -14.04 -7.51
N GLY A 137 -10.89 -13.40 -7.04
CA GLY A 137 -11.03 -12.91 -5.69
C GLY A 137 -10.61 -14.00 -4.72
N ARG A 138 -10.03 -13.60 -3.57
CA ARG A 138 -9.70 -14.51 -2.47
C ARG A 138 -10.65 -15.70 -2.52
N ILE A 139 -10.15 -16.90 -2.83
CA ILE A 139 -11.00 -18.08 -2.92
C ILE A 139 -11.60 -18.23 -1.53
N THR A 140 -12.80 -17.70 -1.31
CA THR A 140 -13.54 -17.93 -0.08
C THR A 140 -13.80 -19.41 -0.13
N THR A 141 -13.13 -20.17 0.74
CA THR A 141 -13.39 -21.60 0.88
C THR A 141 -14.90 -21.74 1.03
N PRO A 142 -15.60 -22.46 0.13
CA PRO A 142 -17.03 -22.63 0.29
C PRO A 142 -17.22 -23.35 1.63
N THR A 143 -17.90 -22.69 2.57
CA THR A 143 -18.42 -23.39 3.74
C THR A 143 -19.44 -24.37 3.18
N THR A 144 -19.04 -25.64 3.07
CA THR A 144 -19.96 -26.75 2.82
C THR A 144 -20.97 -26.75 3.95
N ALA A 145 -22.16 -26.19 3.69
CA ALA A 145 -23.31 -26.48 4.53
C ALA A 145 -23.64 -27.97 4.34
N ALA A 146 -23.42 -28.75 5.39
CA ALA A 146 -23.87 -30.14 5.45
C ALA A 146 -25.41 -30.19 5.40
N PRO A 147 -26.00 -31.27 4.84
CA PRO A 147 -27.43 -31.38 4.57
C PRO A 147 -28.32 -31.33 5.81
#